data_AF-A0A951H4K9-F1
#
_entry.id   AF-A0A951H4K9-F1
#
_cell.length_a   1.000
_cell.length_b   1.000
_cell.length_c   1.000
_cell.angle_alpha   90.00
_cell.angle_beta   90.00
_cell.angle_gamma   90.00
#
_symmetry.space_group_name_H-M   'P 1'
#
loop_
_entity.id
_entity.type
_entity.pdbx_description
1 polymer ?
#
loop_
_entity_poly.entity_id
_entity_poly.type
_entity_poly.pdbx_seq_one_letter_code
_entity_poly.pdbx_strand_id
1 'polypeptide(L)'
;MAKISTKYVCQSCGYDAPRWMGKCPDCGGFNTFAEERVAPTPRASLGGASAARAASASASWSKPQTLSQIGAALPPRILTGVSEFDRVLGGGVVPGSLVLIGGDPGIGKSTLLIEAAVRLAQSQGSGLYLSGEESVAQISLRAERLGLVSNDLMLASETDLMAIESHIRDTRPSFAVVDSIQTVAHPGLDSAPGTLTQVREAATSLQRLAKDNGVAIFIVGHVNKEGNLAGPRALEHIVDTVLQLEGDEHGQFRILRATKNRFGSTNELGVFEMTERGMESVENPSQLFLSERQSNAPGSVVVATVEGARPLLVEVQALCAPSYFTSPRRTVTGADFNRVNVVLAVIEKRLNMRLGDMDVYVNVVGGVRVTEPALDLGIALAVISGLRDMPVPPDSCVFGEIGLAGEVRAVSHAERRAIEAARLGFERCVLPRTGLQKLSHLKNEVQLHGIVTLRAAVDALLPGALRDDGGGGAFRGKNKNVKGRQSAGQHPGQGTLENAGALGEIDESRNGDFYDNAAAPGEAEDYGPFANE
;
A
#
# COMPACT_ATOMS: atom_id res chain seq x y z
N MET A 1 -2.43 55.20 -0.70
CA MET A 1 -3.06 54.00 -0.12
C MET A 1 -2.85 52.84 -1.10
N ALA A 2 -2.17 51.78 -0.67
CA ALA A 2 -1.95 50.61 -1.53
C ALA A 2 -3.30 49.90 -1.74
N LYS A 3 -3.67 49.66 -3.00
CA LYS A 3 -4.96 49.08 -3.36
C LYS A 3 -4.95 47.60 -2.99
N ILE A 4 -5.78 47.21 -2.02
CA ILE A 4 -6.02 45.80 -1.67
C ILE A 4 -6.57 45.12 -2.92
N SER A 5 -5.86 44.12 -3.44
CA SER A 5 -6.35 43.32 -4.56
C SER A 5 -6.99 42.04 -4.02
N THR A 6 -8.27 41.86 -4.33
CA THR A 6 -9.02 40.64 -4.05
C THR A 6 -8.75 39.58 -5.10
N LYS A 7 -8.54 38.34 -4.66
CA LYS A 7 -8.32 37.17 -5.52
C LYS A 7 -9.30 36.07 -5.09
N TYR A 8 -9.74 35.23 -6.01
CA TYR A 8 -10.66 34.14 -5.72
C TYR A 8 -9.91 32.81 -5.85
N VAL A 9 -9.93 31.99 -4.81
CA VAL A 9 -9.20 30.71 -4.79
C VAL A 9 -10.19 29.56 -4.63
N CYS A 10 -10.11 28.57 -5.51
CA CYS A 10 -10.92 27.36 -5.43
C CYS A 10 -10.55 26.56 -4.17
N GLN A 11 -11.47 26.37 -3.23
CA GLN A 11 -11.25 25.63 -1.99
C GLN A 11 -11.05 24.12 -2.19
N SER A 12 -11.38 23.59 -3.37
CA SER A 12 -11.25 22.14 -3.67
C SER A 12 -9.91 21.77 -4.33
N CYS A 13 -9.34 22.64 -5.17
CA CYS A 13 -8.07 22.38 -5.86
C CYS A 13 -7.06 23.52 -5.75
N GLY A 14 -7.51 24.67 -5.26
CA GLY A 14 -6.69 25.85 -5.04
C GLY A 14 -6.25 26.57 -6.30
N TYR A 15 -7.04 26.44 -7.38
CA TYR A 15 -6.92 27.26 -8.58
C TYR A 15 -7.21 28.72 -8.29
N ASP A 16 -6.37 29.59 -8.86
CA ASP A 16 -6.40 31.04 -8.70
C ASP A 16 -7.20 31.72 -9.81
N ALA A 17 -8.27 32.44 -9.44
CA ALA A 17 -9.09 33.21 -10.36
C ALA A 17 -9.05 34.72 -10.02
N PRO A 18 -8.92 35.60 -11.03
CA PRO A 18 -8.94 37.05 -10.82
C PRO A 18 -10.34 37.61 -10.51
N ARG A 19 -11.39 36.81 -10.68
CA ARG A 19 -12.79 37.13 -10.37
C ARG A 19 -13.53 35.85 -10.00
N TRP A 20 -14.67 35.96 -9.30
CA TRP A 20 -15.50 34.81 -9.00
C TRP A 20 -15.92 34.08 -10.28
N MET A 21 -15.73 32.77 -10.31
CA MET A 21 -16.14 31.91 -11.41
C MET A 21 -17.04 30.82 -10.85
N GLY A 22 -18.25 30.64 -11.38
CA GLY A 22 -19.20 29.66 -10.84
C GLY A 22 -18.72 28.21 -10.91
N LYS A 23 -17.81 27.90 -11.84
CA LYS A 23 -17.19 26.58 -12.02
C LYS A 23 -15.67 26.74 -12.08
N CYS A 24 -14.95 25.93 -11.30
CA CYS A 24 -13.50 25.88 -11.36
C CYS A 24 -13.03 25.26 -12.70
N PRO A 25 -12.16 25.94 -13.47
CA PRO A 25 -11.66 25.41 -14.73
C PRO A 25 -10.71 24.21 -14.55
N ASP A 26 -10.12 24.05 -13.36
CA ASP A 26 -9.15 23.00 -13.06
C ASP A 26 -9.85 21.72 -12.56
N CYS A 27 -10.55 21.78 -11.43
CA CYS A 27 -11.23 20.61 -10.87
C CYS A 27 -12.68 20.39 -11.36
N GLY A 28 -13.24 21.33 -12.12
CA GLY A 28 -14.61 21.24 -12.62
C GLY A 28 -15.72 21.44 -11.57
N GLY A 29 -15.37 21.65 -10.30
CA GLY A 29 -16.32 21.84 -9.20
C GLY A 29 -17.05 23.19 -9.27
N PHE A 30 -18.36 23.19 -8.97
CA PHE A 30 -19.18 24.39 -8.91
C PHE A 30 -19.19 25.01 -7.51
N ASN A 31 -19.27 26.34 -7.42
CA ASN A 31 -19.30 27.12 -6.16
C ASN A 31 -18.13 26.82 -5.21
N THR A 32 -16.98 26.43 -5.76
CA THR A 32 -15.81 26.06 -4.96
C THR A 32 -14.90 27.24 -4.65
N PHE A 33 -15.11 28.44 -5.20
CA PHE A 33 -14.24 29.59 -4.95
C PHE A 33 -14.53 30.25 -3.60
N ALA A 34 -13.50 30.80 -2.95
CA ALA A 34 -13.64 31.74 -1.84
C ALA A 34 -12.79 32.99 -2.12
N GLU A 35 -13.23 34.12 -1.57
CA GLU A 35 -12.53 35.41 -1.71
C GLU A 35 -11.37 35.47 -0.70
N GLU A 36 -10.14 35.61 -1.21
CA GLU A 36 -8.95 35.87 -0.40
C GLU A 36 -8.46 37.31 -0.62
N ARG A 37 -8.20 37.99 0.50
CA ARG A 37 -7.60 39.33 0.50
C ARG A 37 -6.09 39.18 0.57
N VAL A 38 -5.40 39.52 -0.52
CA VAL A 38 -3.94 39.57 -0.52
C VAL A 38 -3.51 40.86 0.17
N ALA A 39 -2.92 40.75 1.36
CA ALA A 39 -2.28 41.89 2.00
C ALA A 39 -1.10 42.36 1.13
N PRO A 40 -0.98 43.66 0.82
CA PRO A 40 0.13 44.14 0.02
C PRO A 40 1.44 43.95 0.80
N THR A 41 2.38 43.22 0.23
CA THR A 41 3.79 43.23 0.66
C THR A 41 4.29 44.69 0.67
N PRO A 42 4.92 45.16 1.75
CA PRO A 42 5.39 46.54 1.83
C PRO A 42 6.43 46.79 0.73
N ARG A 43 6.07 47.60 -0.27
CA ARG A 43 7.04 48.17 -1.22
C ARG A 43 7.87 49.20 -0.47
N ALA A 44 9.13 48.88 -0.19
CA ALA A 44 10.10 49.85 0.30
C ALA A 44 10.16 51.04 -0.68
N SER A 45 9.80 52.23 -0.19
CA SER A 45 9.89 53.47 -0.93
C SER A 45 11.36 53.78 -1.22
N LEU A 46 11.71 53.88 -2.51
CA LEU A 46 12.95 54.48 -2.98
C LEU A 46 12.91 55.98 -2.68
N GLY A 47 13.50 56.37 -1.55
CA GLY A 47 13.80 57.74 -1.16
C GLY A 47 15.18 57.76 -0.53
N GLY A 48 16.10 58.52 -1.13
CA GLY A 48 17.53 58.43 -0.87
C GLY A 48 17.96 58.82 0.54
N ALA A 49 18.80 57.97 1.15
CA ALA A 49 20.04 58.32 1.84
C ALA A 49 20.66 57.05 2.46
N SER A 50 21.97 56.89 2.28
CA SER A 50 22.87 55.84 2.79
C SER A 50 23.03 54.56 1.93
N ALA A 51 23.87 54.69 0.90
CA ALA A 51 24.49 53.62 0.13
C ALA A 51 25.51 52.77 0.94
N ALA A 52 25.27 52.53 2.24
CA ALA A 52 26.20 51.78 3.11
C ALA A 52 25.55 50.62 3.87
N ARG A 53 24.27 50.31 3.65
CA ARG A 53 23.59 49.14 4.26
C ARG A 53 22.87 48.22 3.27
N ALA A 54 23.15 48.38 1.97
CA ALA A 54 22.61 47.53 0.90
C ALA A 54 23.53 46.34 0.53
N ALA A 55 24.53 46.02 1.36
CA ALA A 55 25.54 44.99 1.07
C ALA A 55 25.33 43.66 1.82
N SER A 56 24.28 43.51 2.62
CA SER A 56 24.10 42.31 3.48
C SER A 56 22.79 41.55 3.29
N ALA A 57 22.06 41.79 2.20
CA ALA A 57 20.91 40.95 1.84
C ALA A 57 20.72 40.85 0.32
N SER A 58 21.80 40.66 -0.44
CA SER A 58 21.64 40.03 -1.74
C SER A 58 21.29 38.57 -1.47
N ALA A 59 19.98 38.25 -1.45
CA ALA A 59 19.54 36.91 -1.80
C ALA A 59 20.30 36.56 -3.09
N SER A 60 21.28 35.67 -2.98
CA SER A 60 22.10 35.26 -4.09
C SER A 60 21.20 34.45 -5.02
N TRP A 61 20.55 35.13 -5.96
CA TRP A 61 19.87 34.47 -7.06
C TRP A 61 20.86 33.51 -7.70
N SER A 62 20.55 32.21 -7.67
CA SER A 62 21.39 31.20 -8.30
C SER A 62 21.60 31.60 -9.75
N LYS A 63 22.86 31.77 -10.17
CA LYS A 63 23.17 32.10 -11.56
C LYS A 63 22.70 30.95 -12.46
N PRO A 64 22.06 31.23 -13.60
CA PRO A 64 21.75 30.19 -14.58
C PRO A 64 23.05 29.47 -14.99
N GLN A 65 23.04 28.15 -14.93
CA GLN A 65 24.15 27.28 -15.33
C GLN A 65 23.68 26.34 -16.44
N THR A 66 24.58 25.97 -17.34
CA THR A 66 24.28 24.95 -18.35
C THR A 66 24.25 23.57 -17.68
N LEU A 67 23.44 22.63 -18.19
CA LEU A 67 23.36 21.28 -17.63
C LEU A 67 24.74 20.61 -17.48
N SER A 68 25.65 20.86 -18.43
CA SER A 68 27.04 20.36 -18.41
C SER A 68 27.92 20.92 -17.28
N GLN A 69 27.51 22.02 -16.64
CA GLN A 69 28.24 22.67 -15.54
C GLN A 69 27.72 22.21 -14.16
N ILE A 70 26.60 21.50 -14.11
CA ILE A 70 25.98 21.03 -12.87
C ILE A 70 26.60 19.67 -12.52
N GLY A 71 27.35 19.61 -11.42
CA GLY A 71 27.82 18.35 -10.86
C GLY A 71 26.62 17.51 -10.41
N ALA A 72 26.54 16.26 -10.88
CA ALA A 72 25.38 15.38 -10.68
C ALA A 72 25.20 14.84 -9.24
N ALA A 73 25.92 15.37 -8.26
CA ALA A 73 25.91 14.81 -6.91
C ALA A 73 24.83 15.49 -6.06
N LEU A 74 23.68 14.82 -5.92
CA LEU A 74 22.82 15.06 -4.76
C LEU A 74 23.61 14.76 -3.47
N PRO A 75 23.32 15.46 -2.35
CA PRO A 75 23.90 15.09 -1.07
C PRO A 75 23.61 13.61 -0.74
N PRO A 76 24.51 12.94 -0.01
CA PRO A 76 24.33 11.54 0.34
C PRO A 76 23.04 11.36 1.12
N ARG A 77 22.30 10.29 0.80
CA ARG A 77 21.06 9.95 1.51
C ARG A 77 21.36 9.48 2.92
N ILE A 78 20.42 9.75 3.82
CA ILE A 78 20.46 9.31 5.20
C ILE A 78 19.45 8.17 5.36
N LEU A 79 19.89 7.00 5.82
CA LEU A 79 19.00 5.88 6.09
C LEU A 79 18.24 6.14 7.39
N THR A 80 16.93 5.92 7.37
CA THR A 80 16.06 6.00 8.54
C THR A 80 16.25 4.81 9.48
N GLY A 81 16.82 3.70 8.98
CA GLY A 81 16.94 2.46 9.73
C GLY A 81 15.66 1.64 9.75
N VAL A 82 14.64 2.04 8.97
CA VAL A 82 13.43 1.25 8.70
C VAL A 82 13.47 0.84 7.22
N SER A 83 13.81 -0.42 6.95
CA SER A 83 14.23 -0.90 5.61
C SER A 83 13.18 -0.63 4.51
N GLU A 84 11.91 -0.94 4.78
CA GLU A 84 10.84 -0.74 3.82
C GLU A 84 10.50 0.76 3.64
N PHE A 85 10.75 1.60 4.65
CA PHE A 85 10.59 3.05 4.54
C PHE A 85 11.71 3.66 3.69
N ASP A 86 12.95 3.26 3.93
CA ASP A 86 14.12 3.65 3.14
C ASP A 86 13.96 3.27 1.68
N ARG A 87 13.44 2.07 1.40
CA ARG A 87 13.09 1.61 0.04
C ARG A 87 12.14 2.57 -0.65
N VAL A 88 11.01 2.89 -0.01
CA VAL A 88 9.98 3.78 -0.59
C VAL A 88 10.52 5.21 -0.82
N LEU A 89 11.44 5.67 0.01
CA LEU A 89 12.14 6.96 -0.17
C LEU A 89 13.19 6.93 -1.30
N GLY A 90 13.47 5.77 -1.89
CA GLY A 90 14.48 5.59 -2.94
C GLY A 90 15.89 5.37 -2.40
N GLY A 91 16.02 4.67 -1.28
CA GLY A 91 17.28 4.38 -0.60
C GLY A 91 17.62 5.35 0.53
N GLY A 92 16.60 5.95 1.17
CA GLY A 92 16.76 6.86 2.31
C GLY A 92 16.42 8.32 2.03
N VAL A 93 16.47 9.11 3.09
CA VAL A 93 16.07 10.53 3.18
C VAL A 93 17.08 11.43 2.47
N VAL A 94 16.59 12.40 1.71
CA VAL A 94 17.43 13.41 1.06
C VAL A 94 17.48 14.68 1.93
N PRO A 95 18.67 15.17 2.33
CA PRO A 95 18.80 16.45 3.03
C PRO A 95 18.18 17.61 2.23
N GLY A 96 17.57 18.57 2.92
CA GLY A 96 16.92 19.73 2.31
C GLY A 96 15.68 19.41 1.48
N SER A 97 14.99 18.30 1.79
CA SER A 97 13.75 17.89 1.11
C SER A 97 12.53 17.98 2.03
N LEU A 98 11.35 18.09 1.41
CA LEU A 98 10.07 18.02 2.09
C LEU A 98 9.31 16.75 1.69
N VAL A 99 9.02 15.89 2.67
CA VAL A 99 8.34 14.58 2.49
C VAL A 99 6.97 14.62 3.16
N LEU A 100 5.90 14.38 2.41
CA LEU A 100 4.54 14.24 2.93
C LEU A 100 4.19 12.77 3.14
N ILE A 101 3.66 12.45 4.32
CA ILE A 101 3.06 11.14 4.61
C ILE A 101 1.56 11.31 4.81
N GLY A 102 0.81 10.85 3.81
CA GLY A 102 -0.64 10.79 3.77
C GLY A 102 -1.19 9.45 4.27
N GLY A 103 -2.43 9.43 4.73
CA GLY A 103 -3.11 8.20 5.15
C GLY A 103 -4.30 8.47 6.06
N ASP A 104 -5.17 7.48 6.18
CA ASP A 104 -6.35 7.57 7.02
C ASP A 104 -5.98 7.79 8.50
N PRO A 105 -6.82 8.47 9.30
CA PRO A 105 -6.63 8.55 10.75
C PRO A 105 -6.52 7.14 11.37
N GLY A 106 -5.56 6.96 12.29
CA GLY A 106 -5.35 5.67 12.96
C GLY A 106 -4.61 4.59 12.16
N ILE A 107 -4.22 4.86 10.90
CA ILE A 107 -3.54 3.85 10.06
C ILE A 107 -2.10 3.51 10.52
N GLY A 108 -1.48 4.36 11.36
CA GLY A 108 -0.13 4.15 11.89
C GLY A 108 0.94 5.15 11.43
N LYS A 109 0.57 6.30 10.83
CA LYS A 109 1.51 7.33 10.34
C LYS A 109 2.47 7.82 11.43
N SER A 110 1.93 8.28 12.55
CA SER A 110 2.73 8.77 13.70
C SER A 110 3.56 7.66 14.34
N THR A 111 3.08 6.41 14.33
CA THR A 111 3.84 5.23 14.80
C THR A 111 5.07 4.98 13.92
N LEU A 112 4.89 4.94 12.60
CA LEU A 112 6.00 4.78 11.65
C LEU A 112 7.01 5.92 11.77
N LEU A 113 6.52 7.16 11.90
CA LEU A 113 7.36 8.34 11.99
C LEU A 113 8.13 8.44 13.30
N ILE A 114 7.54 8.13 14.45
CA ILE A 114 8.27 8.17 15.72
C ILE A 114 9.37 7.10 15.74
N GLU A 115 9.10 5.92 15.18
CA GLU A 115 10.08 4.85 15.04
C GLU A 115 11.25 5.26 14.12
N ALA A 116 10.93 5.76 12.93
CA ALA A 116 11.93 6.26 12.00
C ALA A 116 12.72 7.46 12.59
N ALA A 117 12.05 8.39 13.28
CA ALA A 117 12.67 9.56 13.88
C ALA A 117 13.65 9.17 14.99
N VAL A 118 13.30 8.23 15.87
CA VAL A 118 14.20 7.77 16.93
C VAL A 118 15.47 7.13 16.34
N ARG A 119 15.33 6.21 15.38
CA ARG A 119 16.47 5.54 14.73
C ARG A 119 17.33 6.52 13.94
N LEU A 120 16.70 7.44 13.21
CA LEU A 120 17.39 8.47 12.44
C LEU A 120 18.15 9.42 13.35
N ALA A 121 17.55 9.87 14.46
CA ALA A 121 18.18 10.73 15.46
C ALA A 121 19.40 10.07 16.09
N GLN A 122 19.31 8.79 16.47
CA GLN A 122 20.45 8.03 17.00
C GLN A 122 21.60 7.95 15.98
N SER A 123 21.29 7.79 14.69
CA SER A 123 22.32 7.70 13.63
C SER A 123 22.97 9.04 13.30
N GLN A 124 22.24 10.16 13.40
CA GLN A 124 22.69 11.49 13.00
C GLN A 124 23.07 12.39 14.19
N GLY A 125 22.78 11.96 15.43
CA GLY A 125 23.03 12.70 16.66
C GLY A 125 22.13 13.94 16.87
N SER A 126 21.10 14.15 16.04
CA SER A 126 20.13 15.23 16.24
C SER A 126 18.85 15.04 15.42
N GLY A 127 17.70 15.18 16.06
CA GLY A 127 16.39 15.20 15.42
C GLY A 127 15.41 16.08 16.19
N LEU A 128 14.37 16.56 15.50
CA LEU A 128 13.31 17.36 16.10
C LEU A 128 11.93 16.83 15.69
N TYR A 129 11.08 16.53 16.66
CA TYR A 129 9.67 16.15 16.43
C TYR A 129 8.76 17.23 17.00
N LEU A 130 8.03 17.89 16.12
CA LEU A 130 7.07 18.94 16.44
C LEU A 130 5.68 18.39 16.24
N SER A 131 4.90 18.35 17.32
CA SER A 131 3.54 17.83 17.30
C SER A 131 2.52 18.92 17.62
N GLY A 132 1.53 19.08 16.76
CA GLY A 132 0.37 19.92 17.06
C GLY A 132 -0.86 19.12 17.48
N GLU A 133 -0.87 17.80 17.29
CA GLU A 133 -2.00 16.93 17.66
C GLU A 133 -1.87 16.35 19.07
N GLU A 134 -0.66 15.91 19.43
CA GLU A 134 -0.39 15.21 20.69
C GLU A 134 0.59 15.96 21.57
N SER A 135 0.42 15.84 22.89
CA SER A 135 1.37 16.36 23.87
C SER A 135 2.67 15.57 23.87
N VAL A 136 3.77 16.22 24.24
CA VAL A 136 5.09 15.56 24.43
C VAL A 136 4.99 14.33 25.33
N ALA A 137 4.17 14.38 26.39
CA ALA A 137 3.98 13.25 27.30
C ALA A 137 3.33 12.04 26.61
N GLN A 138 2.33 12.26 25.73
CA GLN A 138 1.69 11.19 24.97
C GLN A 138 2.65 10.53 23.97
N ILE A 139 3.46 11.34 23.29
CA ILE A 139 4.49 10.85 22.36
C ILE A 139 5.54 10.05 23.12
N SER A 140 6.00 10.55 24.27
CA SER A 140 6.96 9.86 25.13
C SER A 140 6.45 8.49 25.59
N LEU A 141 5.20 8.41 26.06
CA LEU A 141 4.59 7.13 26.46
C LEU A 141 4.48 6.15 25.27
N ARG A 142 4.20 6.65 24.07
CA ARG A 142 4.20 5.83 22.85
C ARG A 142 5.60 5.31 22.55
N ALA A 143 6.61 6.18 22.55
CA ALA A 143 7.99 5.77 22.31
C ALA A 143 8.46 4.72 23.32
N GLU A 144 8.16 4.93 24.62
CA GLU A 144 8.49 3.97 25.68
C GLU A 144 7.82 2.60 25.46
N ARG A 145 6.53 2.58 25.10
CA ARG A 145 5.81 1.34 24.77
C ARG A 145 6.44 0.60 23.59
N LEU A 146 6.94 1.32 22.59
CA LEU A 146 7.63 0.76 21.43
C LEU A 146 9.08 0.34 21.74
N GLY A 147 9.54 0.50 22.98
CA GLY A 147 10.93 0.23 23.37
C GLY A 147 11.93 1.21 22.76
N LEU A 148 11.47 2.39 22.34
CA LEU A 148 12.28 3.42 21.70
C LEU A 148 12.84 4.37 22.74
N VAL A 149 14.17 4.42 22.85
CA VAL A 149 14.89 5.34 23.75
C VAL A 149 15.91 6.13 22.94
N SER A 150 15.84 7.46 23.00
CA SER A 150 16.83 8.32 22.36
C SER A 150 17.04 9.59 23.16
N ASN A 151 18.30 10.00 23.30
CA ASN A 151 18.69 11.30 23.84
C ASN A 151 18.87 12.34 22.72
N ASP A 152 18.80 11.92 21.46
CA ASP A 152 19.12 12.71 20.28
C ASP A 152 17.86 13.28 19.60
N LEU A 153 16.66 12.82 20.00
CA LEU A 153 15.38 13.29 19.48
C LEU A 153 14.75 14.30 20.44
N MET A 154 14.72 15.57 20.04
CA MET A 154 14.01 16.63 20.76
C MET A 154 12.52 16.60 20.39
N LEU A 155 11.65 16.78 21.39
CA LEU A 155 10.19 16.83 21.20
C LEU A 155 9.67 18.20 21.63
N ALA A 156 8.76 18.78 20.86
CA ALA A 156 8.02 19.97 21.25
C ALA A 156 6.58 19.92 20.76
N SER A 157 5.66 20.46 21.55
CA SER A 157 4.25 20.61 21.16
C SER A 157 4.04 22.02 20.63
N GLU A 158 3.95 22.18 19.32
CA GLU A 158 3.85 23.48 18.66
C GLU A 158 2.89 23.49 17.48
N THR A 159 2.09 24.55 17.39
CA THR A 159 1.10 24.79 16.32
C THR A 159 1.34 26.09 15.58
N ASP A 160 2.15 26.99 16.11
CA ASP A 160 2.52 28.24 15.43
C ASP A 160 3.67 28.00 14.44
N LEU A 161 3.43 28.34 13.16
CA LEU A 161 4.42 28.13 12.11
C LEU A 161 5.71 28.92 12.35
N MET A 162 5.64 30.15 12.88
CA MET A 162 6.83 30.96 13.15
C MET A 162 7.67 30.35 14.28
N ALA A 163 7.01 29.78 15.31
CA ALA A 163 7.69 29.06 16.39
C ALA A 163 8.38 27.80 15.87
N ILE A 164 7.67 26.99 15.07
CA ILE A 164 8.20 25.80 14.40
C ILE A 164 9.46 26.14 13.59
N GLU A 165 9.41 27.19 12.77
CA GLU A 165 10.56 27.61 11.99
C GLU A 165 11.73 28.10 12.86
N SER A 166 11.44 28.78 13.98
CA SER A 166 12.48 29.21 14.94
C SER A 166 13.18 27.99 15.55
N HIS A 167 12.42 27.01 16.03
CA HIS A 167 12.99 25.79 16.61
C HIS A 167 13.94 25.10 15.62
N ILE A 168 13.56 24.97 14.34
CA ILE A 168 14.41 24.36 13.32
C ILE A 168 15.67 25.21 13.04
N ARG A 169 15.55 26.54 12.99
CA ARG A 169 16.70 27.44 12.78
C ARG A 169 17.69 27.44 13.95
N ASP A 170 17.17 27.40 15.17
CA ASP A 170 17.96 27.51 16.40
C ASP A 170 18.64 26.20 16.75
N THR A 171 17.92 25.08 16.61
CA THR A 171 18.44 23.75 16.96
C THR A 171 19.23 23.09 15.81
N ARG A 172 19.00 23.52 14.55
CA ARG A 172 19.64 22.99 13.34
C ARG A 172 19.69 21.44 13.31
N PRO A 173 18.54 20.77 13.43
CA PRO A 173 18.50 19.32 13.50
C PRO A 173 18.83 18.72 12.13
N SER A 174 19.33 17.48 12.10
CA SER A 174 19.56 16.79 10.82
C SER A 174 18.26 16.51 10.04
N PHE A 175 17.16 16.32 10.77
CA PHE A 175 15.80 16.22 10.23
C PHE A 175 14.78 16.81 11.21
N ALA A 176 13.60 17.16 10.70
CA ALA A 176 12.45 17.54 11.50
C ALA A 176 11.18 16.79 11.08
N VAL A 177 10.30 16.48 12.03
CA VAL A 177 8.95 15.95 11.80
C VAL A 177 7.93 16.98 12.26
N VAL A 178 6.89 17.22 11.46
CA VAL A 178 5.74 18.07 11.81
C VAL A 178 4.46 17.22 11.71
N ASP A 179 3.91 16.88 12.88
CA ASP A 179 2.75 15.98 13.03
C ASP A 179 1.58 16.70 13.73
N SER A 180 0.58 17.22 13.03
CA SER A 180 0.34 17.19 11.58
C SER A 180 0.29 18.59 10.99
N ILE A 181 0.43 18.68 9.66
CA ILE A 181 0.39 19.96 8.97
C ILE A 181 -0.97 20.66 9.11
N GLN A 182 -2.05 19.92 9.36
CA GLN A 182 -3.38 20.46 9.59
C GLN A 182 -3.46 21.32 10.85
N THR A 183 -2.67 21.02 11.87
CA THR A 183 -2.67 21.77 13.13
C THR A 183 -1.82 23.03 13.08
N VAL A 184 -1.01 23.20 12.05
CA VAL A 184 -0.07 24.32 11.91
C VAL A 184 -0.80 25.55 11.38
N ALA A 185 -0.54 26.70 11.98
CA ALA A 185 -1.12 27.98 11.59
C ALA A 185 -0.08 29.09 11.49
N HIS A 186 -0.16 29.87 10.43
CA HIS A 186 0.56 31.11 10.28
C HIS A 186 -0.27 32.25 10.91
N PRO A 187 0.23 32.95 11.95
CA PRO A 187 -0.54 33.95 12.70
C PRO A 187 -0.91 35.19 11.87
N GLY A 188 -0.18 35.46 10.78
CA GLY A 188 -0.47 36.56 9.85
C GLY A 188 -1.56 36.27 8.81
N LEU A 189 -2.15 35.08 8.79
CA LEU A 189 -3.24 34.72 7.87
C LEU A 189 -4.60 34.73 8.58
N ASP A 190 -5.57 35.44 8.02
CA ASP A 190 -6.95 35.51 8.52
C ASP A 190 -7.77 34.30 8.06
N SER A 191 -7.31 33.10 8.46
CA SER A 191 -7.96 31.82 8.15
C SER A 191 -7.68 30.82 9.27
N ALA A 192 -8.67 29.97 9.58
CA ALA A 192 -8.54 29.00 10.66
C ALA A 192 -7.47 27.92 10.33
N PRO A 193 -6.77 27.37 11.34
CA PRO A 193 -5.90 26.20 11.16
C PRO A 193 -6.64 25.05 10.46
N GLY A 194 -5.93 24.27 9.65
CA GLY A 194 -6.49 23.14 8.89
C GLY A 194 -7.22 23.53 7.61
N THR A 195 -7.44 24.83 7.35
CA THR A 195 -7.88 25.30 6.03
C THR A 195 -6.80 25.06 4.97
N LEU A 196 -7.22 24.88 3.71
CA LEU A 196 -6.30 24.65 2.60
C LEU A 196 -5.24 25.75 2.47
N THR A 197 -5.62 27.01 2.74
CA THR A 197 -4.73 28.18 2.71
C THR A 197 -3.63 28.08 3.76
N GLN A 198 -3.97 27.80 5.03
CA GLN A 198 -2.99 27.61 6.10
C GLN A 198 -2.04 26.46 5.80
N VAL A 199 -2.59 25.32 5.37
CA VAL A 199 -1.81 24.09 5.08
C VAL A 199 -0.83 24.32 3.93
N ARG A 200 -1.24 25.05 2.88
CA ARG A 200 -0.35 25.39 1.75
C ARG A 200 0.73 26.39 2.12
N GLU A 201 0.39 27.42 2.90
CA GLU A 201 1.39 28.39 3.36
C GLU A 201 2.43 27.67 4.24
N ALA A 202 1.99 26.85 5.19
CA ALA A 202 2.87 26.07 6.04
C ALA A 202 3.79 25.16 5.22
N ALA A 203 3.25 24.37 4.28
CA ALA A 203 4.07 23.52 3.42
C ALA A 203 5.07 24.31 2.57
N THR A 204 4.68 25.47 2.04
CA THR A 204 5.56 26.33 1.22
C THR A 204 6.67 26.97 2.05
N SER A 205 6.37 27.38 3.29
CA SER A 205 7.37 27.93 4.20
C SER A 205 8.36 26.86 4.66
N LEU A 206 7.85 25.68 5.07
CA LEU A 206 8.67 24.54 5.44
C LEU A 206 9.54 24.05 4.27
N GLN A 207 9.05 24.05 3.03
CA GLN A 207 9.89 23.70 1.88
C GLN A 207 11.07 24.66 1.69
N ARG A 208 10.83 25.96 1.83
CA ARG A 208 11.89 26.97 1.76
C ARG A 208 12.90 26.76 2.88
N LEU A 209 12.41 26.57 4.10
CA LEU A 209 13.24 26.29 5.27
C LEU A 209 14.10 25.03 5.11
N ALA A 210 13.52 23.94 4.59
CA ALA A 210 14.25 22.71 4.30
C ALA A 210 15.44 22.98 3.38
N LYS A 211 15.22 23.68 2.26
CA LYS A 211 16.26 24.00 1.28
C LYS A 211 17.32 24.95 1.81
N ASP A 212 16.90 26.02 2.48
CA ASP A 212 17.81 27.05 2.98
C ASP A 212 18.73 26.52 4.10
N ASN A 213 18.23 25.58 4.90
CA ASN A 213 18.97 25.01 6.03
C ASN A 213 19.57 23.63 5.74
N GLY A 214 19.25 23.01 4.60
CA GLY A 214 19.69 21.65 4.28
C GLY A 214 19.06 20.55 5.15
N VAL A 215 17.93 20.83 5.82
CA VAL A 215 17.26 19.91 6.76
C VAL A 215 16.19 19.11 6.02
N ALA A 216 16.12 17.79 6.26
CA ALA A 216 15.01 16.99 5.77
C ALA A 216 13.78 17.18 6.66
N ILE A 217 12.63 17.55 6.09
CA ILE A 217 11.40 17.80 6.83
C ILE A 217 10.33 16.78 6.41
N PHE A 218 9.80 16.05 7.39
CA PHE A 218 8.63 15.20 7.23
C PHE A 218 7.39 15.94 7.71
N ILE A 219 6.32 15.89 6.92
CA ILE A 219 5.02 16.44 7.30
C ILE A 219 3.96 15.33 7.25
N VAL A 220 3.11 15.26 8.27
CA VAL A 220 1.96 14.33 8.30
C VAL A 220 0.73 15.03 7.77
N GLY A 221 -0.01 14.35 6.90
CA GLY A 221 -1.31 14.78 6.40
C GLY A 221 -2.38 13.71 6.59
N HIS A 222 -3.48 14.06 7.23
CA HIS A 222 -4.71 13.25 7.25
C HIS A 222 -5.47 13.33 5.93
N VAL A 223 -5.91 12.17 5.41
CA VAL A 223 -6.88 12.09 4.30
C VAL A 223 -8.26 11.87 4.89
N ASN A 224 -9.25 12.67 4.48
CA ASN A 224 -10.65 12.42 4.85
C ASN A 224 -11.32 11.42 3.89
N LYS A 225 -12.38 10.75 4.35
CA LYS A 225 -13.11 9.69 3.61
C LYS A 225 -13.69 10.12 2.25
N GLU A 226 -13.74 11.43 1.97
CA GLU A 226 -14.22 12.01 0.72
C GLU A 226 -13.11 12.57 -0.17
N GLY A 227 -11.83 12.44 0.23
CA GLY A 227 -10.67 12.91 -0.53
C GLY A 227 -10.57 14.44 -0.72
N ASN A 228 -11.46 15.22 -0.10
CA ASN A 228 -11.73 16.62 -0.43
C ASN A 228 -11.26 17.67 0.59
N LEU A 229 -10.69 17.28 1.73
CA LEU A 229 -10.07 18.25 2.64
C LEU A 229 -8.62 17.90 2.88
N ALA A 230 -7.74 18.70 2.27
CA ALA A 230 -6.28 18.60 2.37
C ALA A 230 -5.70 17.21 2.03
N GLY A 231 -6.32 16.50 1.09
CA GLY A 231 -5.72 15.28 0.54
C GLY A 231 -4.32 15.57 -0.05
N PRO A 232 -3.42 14.57 -0.12
CA PRO A 232 -2.05 14.75 -0.58
C PRO A 232 -1.93 15.51 -1.90
N ARG A 233 -2.92 15.38 -2.80
CA ARG A 233 -3.03 16.13 -4.06
C ARG A 233 -2.90 17.65 -3.91
N ALA A 234 -3.42 18.21 -2.83
CA ALA A 234 -3.39 19.66 -2.57
C ALA A 234 -1.97 20.19 -2.29
N LEU A 235 -1.11 19.34 -1.72
CA LEU A 235 0.28 19.62 -1.37
C LEU A 235 1.27 18.94 -2.33
N GLU A 236 0.79 18.04 -3.18
CA GLU A 236 1.60 17.18 -4.05
C GLU A 236 2.52 18.00 -4.94
N HIS A 237 2.11 19.17 -5.42
CA HIS A 237 2.97 20.02 -6.25
C HIS A 237 4.04 20.78 -5.45
N ILE A 238 3.79 21.03 -4.16
CA ILE A 238 4.69 21.77 -3.27
C ILE A 238 5.81 20.83 -2.80
N VAL A 239 5.46 19.67 -2.25
CA VAL A 239 6.42 18.75 -1.62
C VAL A 239 7.31 18.03 -2.64
N ASP A 240 8.46 17.51 -2.21
CA ASP A 240 9.37 16.78 -3.09
C ASP A 240 9.00 15.29 -3.21
N THR A 241 8.48 14.71 -2.13
CA THR A 241 8.03 13.31 -2.07
C THR A 241 6.67 13.23 -1.38
N VAL A 242 5.75 12.43 -1.93
CA VAL A 242 4.45 12.10 -1.35
C VAL A 242 4.37 10.60 -1.16
N LEU A 243 4.17 10.20 0.08
CA LEU A 243 3.99 8.81 0.49
C LEU A 243 2.56 8.64 1.03
N GLN A 244 1.93 7.53 0.68
CA GLN A 244 0.57 7.19 1.10
C GLN A 244 0.62 5.88 1.89
N LEU A 245 0.17 5.91 3.14
CA LEU A 245 0.02 4.75 4.00
C LEU A 245 -1.43 4.29 3.99
N GLU A 246 -1.65 3.08 3.50
CA GLU A 246 -2.97 2.47 3.28
C GLU A 246 -3.10 1.18 4.10
N GLY A 247 -4.31 0.87 4.53
CA GLY A 247 -4.63 -0.46 5.06
C GLY A 247 -4.95 -1.41 3.92
N ASP A 248 -4.59 -2.68 4.08
CA ASP A 248 -5.18 -3.72 3.24
C ASP A 248 -6.66 -3.94 3.60
N GLU A 249 -7.41 -4.64 2.75
CA GLU A 249 -8.86 -4.82 2.95
C GLU A 249 -9.22 -5.59 4.24
N HIS A 250 -8.30 -6.40 4.77
CA HIS A 250 -8.51 -7.19 6.00
C HIS A 250 -7.91 -6.52 7.25
N GLY A 251 -7.21 -5.40 7.08
CA GLY A 251 -6.63 -4.61 8.17
C GLY A 251 -5.40 -5.24 8.84
N GLN A 252 -4.87 -6.33 8.30
CA GLN A 252 -3.67 -7.02 8.79
C GLN A 252 -2.40 -6.25 8.43
N PHE A 253 -2.32 -5.73 7.21
CA PHE A 253 -1.14 -5.08 6.68
C PHE A 253 -1.32 -3.57 6.50
N ARG A 254 -0.19 -2.87 6.47
CA ARG A 254 -0.08 -1.45 6.16
C ARG A 254 0.85 -1.30 4.99
N ILE A 255 0.35 -0.74 3.90
CA ILE A 255 1.08 -0.60 2.65
C ILE A 255 1.46 0.86 2.47
N LEU A 256 2.76 1.13 2.38
CA LEU A 256 3.30 2.46 2.09
C LEU A 256 3.71 2.55 0.63
N ARG A 257 3.16 3.53 -0.10
CA ARG A 257 3.43 3.74 -1.54
C ARG A 257 3.90 5.16 -1.81
N ALA A 258 4.84 5.32 -2.74
CA ALA A 258 5.24 6.65 -3.21
C ALA A 258 4.37 7.10 -4.39
N THR A 259 3.44 8.03 -4.20
CA THR A 259 2.66 8.59 -5.32
C THR A 259 3.45 9.65 -6.09
N LYS A 260 4.39 10.32 -5.41
CA LYS A 260 5.37 11.25 -5.99
C LYS A 260 6.71 11.03 -5.32
N ASN A 261 7.78 10.90 -6.09
CA ASN A 261 9.14 10.87 -5.55
C ASN A 261 10.09 11.56 -6.55
N ARG A 262 10.59 12.75 -6.20
CA ARG A 262 11.57 13.47 -7.05
C ARG A 262 12.95 12.85 -7.01
N PHE A 263 13.21 12.01 -6.03
CA PHE A 263 14.54 11.45 -5.78
C PHE A 263 14.58 9.96 -6.11
N GLY A 264 13.46 9.28 -6.25
CA GLY A 264 13.38 7.85 -6.43
C GLY A 264 12.20 7.45 -7.31
N SER A 265 11.95 6.16 -7.37
CA SER A 265 10.85 5.61 -8.14
C SER A 265 9.52 5.79 -7.39
N THR A 266 8.45 6.14 -8.09
CA THR A 266 7.06 6.11 -7.55
C THR A 266 6.49 4.69 -7.49
N ASN A 267 7.23 3.72 -8.01
CA ASN A 267 6.83 2.34 -8.10
C ASN A 267 7.34 1.50 -6.91
N GLU A 268 7.96 2.13 -5.91
CA GLU A 268 8.39 1.42 -4.69
C GLU A 268 7.23 1.28 -3.71
N LEU A 269 7.23 0.15 -3.00
CA LEU A 269 6.21 -0.21 -2.02
C LEU A 269 6.88 -0.82 -0.79
N GLY A 270 6.46 -0.32 0.38
CA GLY A 270 6.81 -0.86 1.68
C GLY A 270 5.63 -1.62 2.27
N VAL A 271 5.84 -2.84 2.75
CA VAL A 271 4.81 -3.58 3.49
C VAL A 271 5.17 -3.60 4.97
N PHE A 272 4.20 -3.30 5.81
CA PHE A 272 4.34 -3.31 7.26
C PHE A 272 3.21 -4.09 7.91
N GLU A 273 3.48 -4.61 9.09
CA GLU A 273 2.50 -5.20 10.00
C GLU A 273 2.47 -4.39 11.30
N MET A 274 1.26 -4.11 11.80
CA MET A 274 1.10 -3.41 13.07
C MET A 274 1.09 -4.43 14.21
N THR A 275 2.18 -4.50 14.97
CA THR A 275 2.35 -5.39 16.12
C THR A 275 2.23 -4.61 17.44
N GLU A 276 2.28 -5.32 18.57
CA GLU A 276 2.38 -4.68 19.90
C GLU A 276 3.66 -3.84 20.05
N ARG A 277 4.72 -4.17 19.28
CA ARG A 277 6.02 -3.50 19.30
C ARG A 277 6.12 -2.33 18.33
N GLY A 278 5.14 -2.14 17.43
CA GLY A 278 5.14 -1.03 16.48
C GLY A 278 4.81 -1.43 15.05
N MET A 279 5.38 -0.68 14.10
CA MET A 279 5.21 -0.92 12.66
C MET A 279 6.40 -1.75 12.16
N GLU A 280 6.25 -3.07 12.12
CA GLU A 280 7.33 -3.97 11.70
C GLU A 280 7.39 -4.09 10.17
N SER A 281 8.61 -4.03 9.61
CA SER A 281 8.82 -4.15 8.16
C SER A 281 8.69 -5.60 7.71
N VAL A 282 7.87 -5.83 6.68
CA VAL A 282 7.69 -7.15 6.06
C VAL A 282 8.59 -7.24 4.83
N GLU A 283 9.74 -7.89 4.98
CA GLU A 283 10.72 -8.04 3.89
C GLU A 283 10.25 -8.99 2.78
N ASN A 284 9.48 -10.01 3.14
CA ASN A 284 8.95 -11.00 2.21
C ASN A 284 7.42 -11.14 2.30
N PRO A 285 6.65 -10.18 1.74
CA PRO A 285 5.20 -10.18 1.81
C PRO A 285 4.60 -11.35 1.04
N SER A 286 5.25 -11.81 -0.04
CA SER A 286 4.79 -12.97 -0.80
C SER A 286 4.79 -14.24 0.03
N GLN A 287 5.78 -14.45 0.90
CA GLN A 287 5.78 -15.59 1.80
C GLN A 287 4.62 -15.55 2.80
N LEU A 288 4.30 -14.36 3.33
CA LEU A 288 3.14 -14.19 4.22
C LEU A 288 1.82 -14.45 3.50
N PHE A 289 1.61 -13.83 2.33
CA PHE A 289 0.38 -14.01 1.55
C PHE A 289 0.15 -15.47 1.11
N LEU A 290 1.23 -16.24 0.95
CA LEU A 290 1.17 -17.65 0.58
C LEU A 290 1.15 -18.59 1.78
N SER A 291 1.39 -18.11 3.00
CA SER A 291 1.51 -18.98 4.19
C SER A 291 0.19 -19.63 4.62
N GLU A 292 -0.94 -18.94 4.40
CA GLU A 292 -2.28 -19.44 4.72
C GLU A 292 -2.91 -20.27 3.59
N ARG A 293 -2.19 -20.43 2.47
CA ARG A 293 -2.69 -21.14 1.30
C ARG A 293 -2.92 -22.61 1.63
N GLN A 294 -4.15 -23.07 1.39
CA GLN A 294 -4.44 -24.50 1.41
C GLN A 294 -3.83 -25.17 0.17
N SER A 295 -2.89 -26.09 0.40
CA SER A 295 -2.33 -26.90 -0.68
C SER A 295 -3.44 -27.72 -1.36
N ASN A 296 -3.47 -27.71 -2.69
CA ASN A 296 -4.36 -28.55 -3.50
C ASN A 296 -5.87 -28.17 -3.45
N ALA A 297 -6.19 -26.90 -3.20
CA ALA A 297 -7.56 -26.38 -3.28
C ALA A 297 -7.95 -26.02 -4.74
N PRO A 298 -9.09 -26.53 -5.25
CA PRO A 298 -9.66 -26.06 -6.51
C PRO A 298 -9.97 -24.56 -6.45
N GLY A 299 -9.77 -23.88 -7.57
CA GLY A 299 -9.99 -22.45 -7.67
C GLY A 299 -8.83 -21.58 -7.16
N SER A 300 -7.75 -22.14 -6.63
CA SER A 300 -6.59 -21.39 -6.10
C SER A 300 -5.39 -21.44 -7.06
N VAL A 301 -4.86 -20.27 -7.45
CA VAL A 301 -3.71 -20.13 -8.35
C VAL A 301 -2.77 -19.03 -7.85
N VAL A 302 -1.47 -19.29 -7.83
CA VAL A 302 -0.47 -18.26 -7.49
C VAL A 302 -0.06 -17.51 -8.74
N VAL A 303 -0.10 -16.18 -8.66
CA VAL A 303 0.24 -15.28 -9.76
C VAL A 303 1.43 -14.43 -9.36
N ALA A 304 2.45 -14.37 -10.21
CA ALA A 304 3.56 -13.45 -10.03
C ALA A 304 3.19 -12.08 -10.61
N THR A 305 2.87 -11.13 -9.73
CA THR A 305 2.52 -9.76 -10.04
C THR A 305 3.74 -8.84 -9.88
N VAL A 306 3.65 -7.59 -10.35
CA VAL A 306 4.62 -6.52 -10.11
C VAL A 306 3.85 -5.29 -9.67
N GLU A 307 3.98 -4.98 -8.39
CA GLU A 307 3.42 -3.77 -7.82
C GLU A 307 4.52 -2.70 -7.87
N GLY A 308 4.46 -1.91 -8.95
CA GLY A 308 5.49 -0.94 -9.27
C GLY A 308 6.83 -1.58 -9.70
N ALA A 309 7.81 -1.67 -8.81
CA ALA A 309 9.14 -2.23 -9.08
C ALA A 309 9.36 -3.58 -8.41
N ARG A 310 8.55 -3.89 -7.38
CA ARG A 310 8.67 -5.10 -6.56
C ARG A 310 7.83 -6.22 -7.18
N PRO A 311 8.44 -7.37 -7.54
CA PRO A 311 7.67 -8.55 -7.84
C PRO A 311 6.96 -9.04 -6.57
N LEU A 312 5.69 -9.38 -6.68
CA LEU A 312 4.87 -9.89 -5.58
C LEU A 312 4.13 -11.12 -6.07
N LEU A 313 4.28 -12.26 -5.41
CA LEU A 313 3.42 -13.42 -5.66
C LEU A 313 2.18 -13.31 -4.77
N VAL A 314 1.01 -13.39 -5.41
CA VAL A 314 -0.31 -13.32 -4.76
C VAL A 314 -1.14 -14.55 -5.14
N GLU A 315 -1.99 -15.00 -4.23
CA GLU A 315 -2.97 -16.04 -4.52
C GLU A 315 -4.25 -15.41 -5.12
N VAL A 316 -4.67 -15.92 -6.28
CA VAL A 316 -5.97 -15.62 -6.89
C VAL A 316 -6.87 -16.82 -6.66
N GLN A 317 -8.03 -16.55 -6.04
CA GLN A 317 -9.07 -17.53 -5.78
C GLN A 317 -10.26 -17.28 -6.68
N ALA A 318 -10.89 -18.35 -7.16
CA ALA A 318 -12.15 -18.29 -7.86
C ALA A 318 -13.10 -19.39 -7.40
N LEU A 319 -14.37 -19.04 -7.21
CA LEU A 319 -15.46 -19.96 -6.92
C LEU A 319 -16.53 -19.80 -8.00
N CYS A 320 -16.91 -20.91 -8.62
CA CYS A 320 -17.99 -20.97 -9.60
C CYS A 320 -19.13 -21.83 -9.07
N ALA A 321 -20.35 -21.31 -9.08
CA ALA A 321 -21.54 -22.03 -8.64
C ALA A 321 -22.70 -21.82 -9.63
N PRO A 322 -23.63 -22.77 -9.81
CA PRO A 322 -24.81 -22.56 -10.64
C PRO A 322 -25.61 -21.36 -10.15
N SER A 323 -25.96 -20.44 -11.06
CA SER A 323 -26.86 -19.33 -10.75
C SER A 323 -28.32 -19.79 -10.77
N TYR A 324 -29.07 -19.41 -9.75
CA TYR A 324 -30.53 -19.53 -9.72
C TYR A 324 -31.24 -18.20 -10.01
N PHE A 325 -30.48 -17.14 -10.27
CA PHE A 325 -30.98 -15.83 -10.64
C PHE A 325 -31.04 -15.65 -12.16
N THR A 326 -31.91 -14.75 -12.62
CA THR A 326 -32.03 -14.39 -14.05
C THR A 326 -30.75 -13.77 -14.62
N SER A 327 -29.97 -13.09 -13.78
CA SER A 327 -28.61 -12.66 -14.10
C SER A 327 -27.65 -13.30 -13.09
N PRO A 328 -26.63 -14.04 -13.53
CA PRO A 328 -25.62 -14.56 -12.63
C PRO A 328 -24.87 -13.45 -11.91
N ARG A 329 -24.45 -13.73 -10.68
CA ARG A 329 -23.65 -12.86 -9.85
C ARG A 329 -22.19 -12.93 -10.26
N ARG A 330 -21.56 -11.75 -10.32
CA ARG A 330 -20.13 -11.62 -10.53
C ARG A 330 -19.59 -10.71 -9.45
N THR A 331 -18.77 -11.26 -8.56
CA THR A 331 -18.18 -10.53 -7.43
C THR A 331 -16.67 -10.60 -7.55
N VAL A 332 -16.00 -9.46 -7.48
CA VAL A 332 -14.56 -9.35 -7.66
C VAL A 332 -14.00 -8.50 -6.53
N THR A 333 -13.00 -9.03 -5.84
CA THR A 333 -12.27 -8.38 -4.74
C THR A 333 -10.78 -8.42 -5.07
N GLY A 334 -10.08 -7.29 -4.92
CA GLY A 334 -8.64 -7.19 -5.20
C GLY A 334 -8.21 -7.19 -6.69
N ALA A 335 -9.13 -7.34 -7.65
CA ALA A 335 -8.85 -7.26 -9.10
C ALA A 335 -9.81 -6.31 -9.84
N ASP A 336 -9.47 -5.94 -11.08
CA ASP A 336 -10.37 -5.12 -11.91
C ASP A 336 -11.57 -5.92 -12.42
N PHE A 337 -12.77 -5.42 -12.13
CA PHE A 337 -14.04 -6.07 -12.48
C PHE A 337 -14.22 -6.24 -14.00
N ASN A 338 -13.83 -5.25 -14.80
CA ASN A 338 -14.01 -5.31 -16.25
C ASN A 338 -13.05 -6.31 -16.89
N ARG A 339 -11.81 -6.40 -16.41
CA ARG A 339 -10.84 -7.42 -16.82
C ARG A 339 -11.35 -8.82 -16.55
N VAL A 340 -11.87 -9.09 -15.35
CA VAL A 340 -12.47 -10.39 -15.02
C VAL A 340 -13.57 -10.73 -16.02
N ASN A 341 -14.48 -9.80 -16.31
CA ASN A 341 -15.54 -10.03 -17.31
C ASN A 341 -15.01 -10.36 -18.72
N VAL A 342 -13.96 -9.69 -19.17
CA VAL A 342 -13.30 -10.00 -20.45
C VAL A 342 -12.68 -11.39 -20.43
N VAL A 343 -11.97 -11.74 -19.35
CA VAL A 343 -11.37 -13.08 -19.19
C VAL A 343 -12.44 -14.17 -19.22
N LEU A 344 -13.56 -13.99 -18.50
CA LEU A 344 -14.70 -14.93 -18.54
C LEU A 344 -15.24 -15.11 -19.96
N ALA A 345 -15.41 -14.01 -20.71
CA ALA A 345 -15.87 -14.07 -22.11
C ALA A 345 -14.88 -14.83 -23.01
N VAL A 346 -13.57 -14.68 -22.79
CA VAL A 346 -12.53 -15.41 -23.53
C VAL A 346 -12.57 -16.90 -23.19
N ILE A 347 -12.70 -17.27 -21.92
CA ILE A 347 -12.86 -18.67 -21.49
C ILE A 347 -14.06 -19.31 -22.21
N GLU A 348 -15.22 -18.66 -22.14
CA GLU A 348 -16.46 -19.17 -22.74
C GLU A 348 -16.32 -19.34 -24.26
N LYS A 349 -15.81 -18.31 -24.95
CA LYS A 349 -15.74 -18.32 -26.42
C LYS A 349 -14.63 -19.20 -26.99
N ARG A 350 -13.46 -19.27 -26.33
CA ARG A 350 -12.25 -19.93 -26.87
C ARG A 350 -12.06 -21.35 -26.35
N LEU A 351 -12.58 -21.64 -25.15
CA LEU A 351 -12.50 -22.96 -24.54
C LEU A 351 -13.84 -23.71 -24.56
N ASN A 352 -14.92 -23.08 -25.00
CA ASN A 352 -16.26 -23.66 -25.06
C ASN A 352 -16.81 -24.07 -23.67
N MET A 353 -16.44 -23.32 -22.63
CA MET A 353 -16.87 -23.57 -21.25
C MET A 353 -18.02 -22.63 -20.89
N ARG A 354 -19.21 -23.18 -20.63
CA ARG A 354 -20.39 -22.38 -20.30
C ARG A 354 -20.23 -21.72 -18.92
N LEU A 355 -20.18 -20.39 -18.89
CA LEU A 355 -20.11 -19.57 -17.68
C LEU A 355 -21.30 -18.59 -17.56
N GLY A 356 -22.05 -18.38 -18.65
CA GLY A 356 -23.20 -17.48 -18.70
C GLY A 356 -24.35 -17.82 -17.74
N ASP A 357 -24.40 -19.01 -17.14
CA ASP A 357 -25.37 -19.47 -16.14
C ASP A 357 -24.73 -19.74 -14.76
N MET A 358 -23.49 -19.29 -14.55
CA MET A 358 -22.73 -19.52 -13.31
C MET A 358 -22.49 -18.20 -12.57
N ASP A 359 -22.74 -18.22 -11.26
CA ASP A 359 -22.21 -17.23 -10.34
C ASP A 359 -20.68 -17.40 -10.25
N VAL A 360 -19.94 -16.30 -10.37
CA VAL A 360 -18.48 -16.29 -10.31
C VAL A 360 -17.99 -15.28 -9.28
N TYR A 361 -17.23 -15.78 -8.31
CA TYR A 361 -16.57 -14.99 -7.29
C TYR A 361 -15.06 -15.07 -7.52
N VAL A 362 -14.38 -13.93 -7.60
CA VAL A 362 -12.92 -13.84 -7.74
C VAL A 362 -12.37 -12.99 -6.60
N ASN A 363 -11.33 -13.49 -5.93
CA ASN A 363 -10.67 -12.81 -4.82
C ASN A 363 -9.15 -12.86 -4.99
N VAL A 364 -8.47 -11.73 -4.78
CA VAL A 364 -7.01 -11.70 -4.61
C VAL A 364 -6.71 -11.69 -3.12
N VAL A 365 -6.06 -12.75 -2.64
CA VAL A 365 -5.76 -12.95 -1.21
C VAL A 365 -4.66 -11.99 -0.76
N GLY A 366 -4.70 -11.61 0.52
CA GLY A 366 -3.74 -10.69 1.14
C GLY A 366 -4.18 -9.23 1.16
N GLY A 367 -5.43 -8.93 0.78
CA GLY A 367 -6.00 -7.58 0.81
C GLY A 367 -5.32 -6.59 -0.14
N VAL A 368 -4.50 -7.09 -1.08
CA VAL A 368 -3.78 -6.30 -2.07
C VAL A 368 -4.66 -6.14 -3.30
N ARG A 369 -4.85 -4.88 -3.73
CA ARG A 369 -5.45 -4.58 -5.01
C ARG A 369 -4.41 -4.65 -6.11
N VAL A 370 -4.60 -5.56 -7.07
CA VAL A 370 -3.70 -5.75 -8.21
C VAL A 370 -4.39 -5.30 -9.49
N THR A 371 -3.85 -4.26 -10.12
CA THR A 371 -4.40 -3.70 -11.37
C THR A 371 -3.37 -3.77 -12.49
N GLU A 372 -3.06 -4.97 -12.98
CA GLU A 372 -2.13 -5.15 -14.09
C GLU A 372 -2.46 -6.32 -15.04
N PRO A 373 -1.92 -6.33 -16.27
CA PRO A 373 -2.23 -7.38 -17.25
C PRO A 373 -1.75 -8.78 -16.96
N ALA A 374 -0.70 -8.93 -16.16
CA ALA A 374 -0.15 -10.23 -15.79
C ALA A 374 -1.14 -11.13 -15.03
N LEU A 375 -2.18 -10.54 -14.43
CA LEU A 375 -3.19 -11.21 -13.62
C LEU A 375 -4.16 -12.07 -14.44
N ASP A 376 -4.35 -11.78 -15.73
CA ASP A 376 -5.39 -12.40 -16.56
C ASP A 376 -5.25 -13.93 -16.63
N LEU A 377 -4.03 -14.43 -16.85
CA LEU A 377 -3.77 -15.87 -16.90
C LEU A 377 -4.11 -16.57 -15.58
N GLY A 378 -3.79 -15.93 -14.45
CA GLY A 378 -4.11 -16.42 -13.12
C GLY A 378 -5.61 -16.48 -12.87
N ILE A 379 -6.34 -15.40 -13.19
CA ILE A 379 -7.81 -15.35 -13.09
C ILE A 379 -8.42 -16.48 -13.93
N ALA A 380 -7.96 -16.66 -15.17
CA ALA A 380 -8.53 -17.67 -16.05
C ALA A 380 -8.32 -19.09 -15.52
N LEU A 381 -7.12 -19.40 -15.05
CA LEU A 381 -6.80 -20.72 -14.49
C LEU A 381 -7.53 -20.96 -13.18
N ALA A 382 -7.68 -19.95 -12.31
CA ALA A 382 -8.45 -20.05 -11.09
C ALA A 382 -9.92 -20.36 -11.39
N VAL A 383 -10.55 -19.63 -12.31
CA VAL A 383 -11.95 -19.87 -12.72
C VAL A 383 -12.12 -21.26 -13.31
N ILE A 384 -11.23 -21.69 -14.20
CA ILE A 384 -11.32 -23.03 -14.82
C ILE A 384 -11.11 -24.12 -13.77
N SER A 385 -10.17 -23.92 -12.85
CA SER A 385 -9.89 -24.81 -11.72
C SER A 385 -11.12 -24.96 -10.82
N GLY A 386 -11.76 -23.85 -10.44
CA GLY A 386 -12.97 -23.86 -9.62
C GLY A 386 -14.19 -24.45 -10.35
N LEU A 387 -14.35 -24.17 -11.64
CA LEU A 387 -15.44 -24.73 -12.46
C LEU A 387 -15.32 -26.24 -12.67
N ARG A 388 -14.08 -26.76 -12.73
CA ARG A 388 -13.81 -28.19 -12.94
C ARG A 388 -13.55 -28.96 -11.66
N ASP A 389 -13.51 -28.28 -10.52
CA ASP A 389 -13.12 -28.86 -9.23
C ASP A 389 -11.75 -29.57 -9.31
N MET A 390 -10.82 -28.98 -10.08
CA MET A 390 -9.49 -29.53 -10.34
C MET A 390 -8.43 -28.56 -9.83
N PRO A 391 -7.63 -28.92 -8.82
CA PRO A 391 -6.61 -28.02 -8.28
C PRO A 391 -5.44 -27.83 -9.25
N VAL A 392 -4.93 -26.59 -9.33
CA VAL A 392 -3.68 -26.29 -10.03
C VAL A 392 -2.50 -26.75 -9.16
N PRO A 393 -1.42 -27.31 -9.75
CA PRO A 393 -0.28 -27.77 -8.98
C PRO A 393 0.28 -26.69 -8.03
N PRO A 394 0.49 -27.00 -6.74
CA PRO A 394 0.81 -26.00 -5.73
C PRO A 394 2.18 -25.34 -5.91
N ASP A 395 3.11 -26.06 -6.54
CA ASP A 395 4.47 -25.67 -6.91
C ASP A 395 4.54 -24.80 -8.18
N SER A 396 3.39 -24.46 -8.77
CA SER A 396 3.30 -23.65 -9.98
C SER A 396 2.87 -22.21 -9.68
N CYS A 397 3.59 -21.25 -10.25
CA CYS A 397 3.13 -19.86 -10.36
C CYS A 397 2.91 -19.49 -11.83
N VAL A 398 2.04 -18.53 -12.09
CA VAL A 398 1.67 -18.12 -13.45
C VAL A 398 1.72 -16.61 -13.61
N PHE A 399 1.93 -16.13 -14.83
CA PHE A 399 1.64 -14.74 -15.20
C PHE A 399 1.48 -14.61 -16.71
N GLY A 400 0.66 -13.65 -17.15
CA GLY A 400 0.48 -13.35 -18.56
C GLY A 400 -0.82 -12.63 -18.86
N GLU A 401 -0.81 -11.80 -19.90
CA GLU A 401 -2.00 -11.12 -20.40
C GLU A 401 -2.75 -12.03 -21.37
N ILE A 402 -4.08 -12.06 -21.28
CA ILE A 402 -4.92 -12.82 -22.21
C ILE A 402 -5.49 -11.87 -23.26
N GLY A 403 -5.17 -12.13 -24.53
CA GLY A 403 -5.83 -11.46 -25.64
C GLY A 403 -7.21 -12.04 -25.94
N LEU A 404 -8.05 -11.26 -26.62
CA LEU A 404 -9.42 -11.67 -26.99
C LEU A 404 -9.47 -12.89 -27.93
N ALA A 405 -8.37 -13.22 -28.61
CA ALA A 405 -8.27 -14.43 -29.43
C ALA A 405 -7.88 -15.68 -28.62
N GLY A 406 -7.62 -15.52 -27.31
CA GLY A 406 -7.17 -16.58 -26.41
C GLY A 406 -5.65 -16.79 -26.45
N GLU A 407 -4.90 -15.88 -27.06
CA GLU A 407 -3.44 -15.86 -27.02
C GLU A 407 -2.91 -15.32 -25.69
N VAL A 408 -1.77 -15.83 -25.23
CA VAL A 408 -1.07 -15.36 -24.02
C VAL A 408 0.04 -14.42 -24.45
N ARG A 409 -0.06 -13.16 -24.04
CA ARG A 409 0.80 -12.05 -24.48
C ARG A 409 1.87 -11.72 -23.44
N ALA A 410 2.99 -11.18 -23.91
CA ALA A 410 4.09 -10.77 -23.05
C ALA A 410 3.67 -9.64 -22.10
N VAL A 411 4.22 -9.66 -20.89
CA VAL A 411 4.02 -8.64 -19.86
C VAL A 411 5.36 -8.03 -19.44
N SER A 412 5.31 -6.86 -18.81
CA SER A 412 6.49 -6.18 -18.29
C SER A 412 7.16 -7.00 -17.17
N HIS A 413 8.47 -6.80 -17.03
CA HIS A 413 9.27 -7.33 -15.91
C HIS A 413 9.20 -8.86 -15.70
N ALA A 414 9.05 -9.64 -16.78
CA ALA A 414 9.00 -11.12 -16.72
C ALA A 414 10.19 -11.74 -15.97
N GLU A 415 11.38 -11.15 -16.08
CA GLU A 415 12.58 -11.61 -15.37
C GLU A 415 12.47 -11.45 -13.86
N ARG A 416 12.02 -10.29 -13.38
CA ARG A 416 11.83 -10.06 -11.94
C ARG A 416 10.80 -11.00 -11.34
N ARG A 417 9.70 -11.25 -12.07
CA ARG A 417 8.66 -12.21 -11.66
C ARG A 417 9.21 -13.63 -11.53
N ALA A 418 10.00 -14.07 -12.50
CA ALA A 418 10.60 -15.39 -12.51
C ALA A 418 11.67 -15.56 -11.42
N ILE A 419 12.51 -14.55 -11.19
CA ILE A 419 13.49 -14.54 -10.08
C ILE A 419 12.78 -14.65 -8.73
N GLU A 420 11.72 -13.87 -8.51
CA GLU A 420 11.00 -13.92 -7.23
C GLU A 420 10.27 -15.25 -7.03
N ALA A 421 9.71 -15.82 -8.10
CA ALA A 421 9.14 -17.16 -8.06
C ALA A 421 10.18 -18.22 -7.66
N ALA A 422 11.38 -18.17 -8.25
CA ALA A 422 12.48 -19.05 -7.91
C ALA A 422 12.93 -18.86 -6.45
N ARG A 423 13.08 -17.60 -6.01
CA ARG A 423 13.45 -17.24 -4.63
C ARG A 423 12.47 -17.79 -3.60
N LEU A 424 11.17 -17.82 -3.93
CA LEU A 424 10.11 -18.36 -3.08
C LEU A 424 9.95 -19.88 -3.18
N GLY A 425 10.78 -20.55 -3.99
CA GLY A 425 10.81 -22.01 -4.08
C GLY A 425 9.76 -22.62 -5.00
N PHE A 426 9.17 -21.84 -5.94
CA PHE A 426 8.29 -22.42 -6.95
C PHE A 426 9.11 -23.26 -7.95
N GLU A 427 8.71 -24.51 -8.15
CA GLU A 427 9.36 -25.40 -9.11
C GLU A 427 9.02 -25.03 -10.55
N ARG A 428 7.79 -24.53 -10.78
CA ARG A 428 7.27 -24.24 -12.11
C ARG A 428 6.79 -22.80 -12.24
N CYS A 429 7.22 -22.13 -13.31
CA CYS A 429 6.73 -20.81 -13.69
C CYS A 429 6.12 -20.88 -15.08
N VAL A 430 4.81 -20.67 -15.21
CA VAL A 430 4.08 -20.66 -16.47
C VAL A 430 3.91 -19.22 -16.95
N LEU A 431 4.53 -18.91 -18.08
CA LEU A 431 4.64 -17.54 -18.58
C LEU A 431 4.42 -17.45 -20.10
N PRO A 432 4.27 -16.24 -20.68
CA PRO A 432 4.16 -16.09 -22.12
C PRO A 432 5.45 -16.60 -22.80
N ARG A 433 5.32 -17.34 -23.90
CA ARG A 433 6.47 -17.86 -24.65
C ARG A 433 7.39 -16.74 -25.16
N THR A 434 6.78 -15.59 -25.47
CA THR A 434 7.50 -14.39 -25.90
C THR A 434 8.36 -13.85 -24.77
N GLY A 435 9.68 -13.78 -24.97
CA GLY A 435 10.64 -13.27 -23.99
C GLY A 435 11.36 -14.36 -23.16
N LEU A 436 10.96 -15.63 -23.29
CA LEU A 436 11.53 -16.74 -22.51
C LEU A 436 13.04 -16.94 -22.75
N GLN A 437 13.56 -16.57 -23.92
CA GLN A 437 15.01 -16.65 -24.21
C GLN A 437 15.86 -15.77 -23.27
N LYS A 438 15.33 -14.60 -22.87
CA LYS A 438 16.03 -13.68 -21.95
C LYS A 438 16.15 -14.22 -20.53
N LEU A 439 15.33 -15.21 -20.19
CA LEU A 439 15.26 -15.84 -18.87
C LEU A 439 16.07 -17.13 -18.78
N SER A 440 16.89 -17.43 -19.80
CA SER A 440 17.61 -18.70 -19.91
C SER A 440 18.60 -18.97 -18.77
N HIS A 441 19.08 -17.93 -18.08
CA HIS A 441 19.96 -18.04 -16.92
C HIS A 441 19.24 -18.62 -15.68
N LEU A 442 17.91 -18.51 -15.59
CA LEU A 442 17.10 -19.00 -14.46
C LEU A 442 16.68 -20.47 -14.57
N LYS A 443 17.07 -21.16 -15.65
CA LYS A 443 16.62 -22.54 -15.94
C LYS A 443 16.97 -23.56 -14.85
N ASN A 444 18.00 -23.29 -14.06
CA ASN A 444 18.43 -24.16 -12.96
C ASN A 444 17.73 -23.83 -11.64
N GLU A 445 17.05 -22.69 -11.55
CA GLU A 445 16.38 -22.21 -10.34
C GLU A 445 14.86 -22.47 -10.39
N VAL A 446 14.25 -22.33 -11.57
CA VAL A 446 12.82 -22.57 -11.79
C VAL A 446 12.55 -23.12 -13.19
N GLN A 447 11.64 -24.07 -13.32
CA GLN A 447 11.21 -24.60 -14.60
C GLN A 447 10.31 -23.60 -15.33
N LEU A 448 10.88 -22.91 -16.32
CA LEU A 448 10.17 -21.95 -17.16
C LEU A 448 9.36 -22.66 -18.26
N HIS A 449 8.03 -22.51 -18.22
CA HIS A 449 7.10 -23.09 -19.19
C HIS A 449 6.43 -22.00 -20.03
N GLY A 450 6.87 -21.86 -21.29
CA GLY A 450 6.39 -20.83 -22.22
C GLY A 450 5.11 -21.22 -22.95
N ILE A 451 4.02 -20.51 -22.68
CA ILE A 451 2.70 -20.73 -23.27
C ILE A 451 2.38 -19.68 -24.36
N VAL A 452 1.67 -20.11 -25.40
CA VAL A 452 1.20 -19.23 -26.50
C VAL A 452 -0.30 -18.97 -26.42
N THR A 453 -1.09 -19.88 -25.85
CA THR A 453 -2.55 -19.79 -25.80
C THR A 453 -3.09 -20.23 -24.44
N LEU A 454 -4.24 -19.69 -24.04
CA LEU A 454 -4.91 -20.08 -22.81
C LEU A 454 -5.18 -21.59 -22.77
N ARG A 455 -5.58 -22.18 -23.91
CA ARG A 455 -5.76 -23.64 -24.05
C ARG A 455 -4.51 -24.41 -23.64
N ALA A 456 -3.34 -24.00 -24.13
CA ALA A 456 -2.08 -24.68 -23.79
C ALA A 456 -1.71 -24.53 -22.30
N ALA A 457 -2.05 -23.40 -21.66
CA ALA A 457 -1.89 -23.27 -20.20
C ALA A 457 -2.79 -24.25 -19.43
N VAL A 458 -4.05 -24.39 -19.85
CA VAL A 458 -4.99 -25.34 -19.24
C VAL A 458 -4.53 -26.77 -19.44
N ASP A 459 -4.09 -27.14 -20.65
CA ASP A 459 -3.57 -28.50 -20.90
C ASP A 459 -2.31 -28.80 -20.07
N ALA A 460 -1.47 -27.80 -19.81
CA ALA A 460 -0.25 -27.96 -19.02
C ALA A 460 -0.49 -28.07 -17.51
N LEU A 461 -1.47 -27.34 -16.96
CA LEU A 461 -1.70 -27.25 -15.51
C LEU A 461 -2.93 -28.00 -15.02
N LEU A 462 -3.93 -28.22 -15.88
CA LEU A 462 -5.22 -28.84 -15.57
C LEU A 462 -5.55 -29.89 -16.65
N PRO A 463 -4.70 -30.93 -16.83
CA PRO A 463 -4.84 -31.88 -17.93
C PRO A 463 -6.19 -32.60 -17.86
N GLY A 464 -6.99 -32.45 -18.92
CA GLY A 464 -8.34 -33.04 -19.01
C GLY A 464 -9.49 -32.07 -18.72
N ALA A 465 -9.23 -30.86 -18.20
CA ALA A 465 -10.26 -29.87 -17.92
C ALA A 465 -11.07 -29.42 -19.17
N LEU A 466 -10.49 -29.58 -20.36
CA LEU A 466 -11.12 -29.23 -21.64
C LEU A 466 -11.79 -30.40 -22.35
N ARG A 467 -11.83 -31.59 -21.74
CA ARG A 467 -12.57 -32.71 -22.31
C ARG A 467 -14.07 -32.39 -22.24
N ASP A 468 -14.76 -32.58 -23.35
CA ASP A 468 -16.22 -32.59 -23.38
C ASP A 468 -16.67 -33.85 -22.64
N ASP A 469 -16.84 -33.75 -21.33
CA ASP A 469 -17.62 -34.72 -20.59
C ASP A 469 -19.06 -34.57 -21.09
N GLY A 470 -19.42 -35.36 -22.10
CA GLY A 470 -20.77 -35.42 -22.63
C GLY A 470 -21.74 -35.73 -21.51
N GLY A 471 -22.39 -34.71 -20.97
CA GLY A 471 -23.38 -34.81 -19.89
C GLY A 471 -22.94 -34.05 -18.65
N GLY A 472 -23.75 -33.06 -18.25
CA GLY A 472 -23.53 -32.30 -17.03
C GLY A 472 -23.21 -33.22 -15.86
N GLY A 473 -22.09 -32.92 -15.19
CA GLY A 473 -21.76 -33.46 -13.89
C GLY A 473 -22.83 -33.02 -12.89
N ALA A 474 -23.93 -33.77 -12.86
CA ALA A 474 -24.85 -33.75 -11.76
C ALA A 474 -24.04 -34.05 -10.50
N PHE A 475 -24.03 -33.09 -9.58
CA PHE A 475 -23.71 -33.28 -8.17
C PHE A 475 -24.42 -34.55 -7.68
N ARG A 476 -23.76 -35.71 -7.77
CA ARG A 476 -24.34 -37.00 -7.41
C ARG A 476 -24.12 -37.17 -5.91
N GLY A 477 -24.90 -36.43 -5.13
CA GLY A 477 -25.08 -36.66 -3.70
C GLY A 477 -25.47 -38.12 -3.50
N LYS A 478 -24.62 -38.89 -2.83
CA LYS A 478 -24.90 -40.27 -2.42
C LYS A 478 -26.02 -40.27 -1.38
N ASN A 479 -27.28 -40.24 -1.80
CA ASN A 479 -28.38 -40.62 -0.94
C ASN A 479 -28.48 -42.16 -0.90
N LYS A 480 -27.92 -42.74 0.16
CA LYS A 480 -28.20 -44.13 0.54
C LYS A 480 -29.67 -44.21 0.96
N ASN A 481 -30.49 -44.85 0.14
CA ASN A 481 -31.83 -45.32 0.53
C ASN A 481 -31.70 -46.27 1.72
N VAL A 482 -32.10 -45.81 2.91
CA VAL A 482 -32.51 -46.69 4.01
C VAL A 482 -34.02 -46.86 3.90
N LYS A 483 -34.44 -48.09 3.64
CA LYS A 483 -35.84 -48.53 3.66
C LYS A 483 -36.42 -48.31 5.06
N GLY A 484 -37.49 -47.53 5.16
CA GLY A 484 -38.32 -47.39 6.36
C GLY A 484 -39.80 -47.50 5.99
N ARG A 485 -40.50 -48.45 6.60
CA ARG A 485 -41.90 -48.83 6.36
C ARG A 485 -42.89 -47.69 6.64
N GLN A 486 -43.98 -47.71 5.88
CA GLN A 486 -45.22 -46.97 6.13
C GLN A 486 -45.83 -47.31 7.50
N SER A 487 -46.35 -46.30 8.20
CA SER A 487 -47.69 -46.36 8.81
C SER A 487 -48.15 -45.00 9.34
N ALA A 488 -49.28 -44.54 8.79
CA ALA A 488 -50.43 -43.87 9.42
C ALA A 488 -50.23 -42.84 10.56
N GLY A 489 -50.83 -41.66 10.38
CA GLY A 489 -51.17 -40.76 11.48
C GLY A 489 -51.73 -39.43 11.00
N GLN A 490 -53.01 -39.19 11.30
CA GLN A 490 -53.81 -38.04 10.87
C GLN A 490 -53.57 -36.76 11.71
N HIS A 491 -54.01 -35.66 11.10
CA HIS A 491 -54.50 -34.37 11.64
C HIS A 491 -53.55 -33.18 11.88
N PRO A 492 -53.96 -31.97 11.44
CA PRO A 492 -53.33 -30.70 11.79
C PRO A 492 -53.98 -30.09 13.03
N GLY A 493 -53.20 -29.37 13.84
CA GLY A 493 -53.71 -28.64 15.01
C GLY A 493 -52.76 -27.52 15.42
N GLN A 494 -53.29 -26.31 15.35
CA GLN A 494 -52.72 -25.05 15.83
C GLN A 494 -52.34 -25.12 17.33
N GLY A 495 -51.41 -24.26 17.76
CA GLY A 495 -51.30 -23.96 19.19
C GLY A 495 -49.98 -23.34 19.65
N THR A 496 -49.97 -22.01 19.70
CA THR A 496 -49.46 -21.18 20.81
C THR A 496 -48.03 -21.39 21.35
N LEU A 497 -47.23 -20.36 21.12
CA LEU A 497 -46.15 -19.87 21.99
C LEU A 497 -46.69 -19.58 23.39
N GLU A 498 -46.02 -20.07 24.43
CA GLU A 498 -45.85 -19.36 25.70
C GLU A 498 -44.74 -20.02 26.57
N ASN A 499 -43.70 -19.21 26.78
CA ASN A 499 -42.97 -18.93 28.01
C ASN A 499 -42.40 -20.01 28.97
N ALA A 500 -41.18 -19.65 29.39
CA ALA A 500 -40.60 -19.73 30.73
C ALA A 500 -39.85 -21.01 31.12
N GLY A 501 -38.55 -20.83 31.35
CA GLY A 501 -38.11 -20.79 32.74
C GLY A 501 -37.02 -21.79 33.14
N ALA A 502 -35.93 -21.20 33.64
CA ALA A 502 -35.12 -21.65 34.77
C ALA A 502 -33.90 -22.58 34.52
N LEU A 503 -32.74 -21.94 34.73
CA LEU A 503 -31.69 -22.27 35.72
C LEU A 503 -30.96 -23.62 35.64
N GLY A 504 -29.62 -23.51 35.61
CA GLY A 504 -28.70 -24.58 35.96
C GLY A 504 -27.25 -24.18 35.72
N GLU A 505 -26.65 -23.44 36.66
CA GLU A 505 -25.19 -23.40 36.86
C GLU A 505 -24.69 -24.80 37.24
N ILE A 506 -23.65 -25.33 36.61
CA ILE A 506 -22.69 -26.26 37.26
C ILE A 506 -21.27 -26.06 36.66
N ASP A 507 -20.45 -25.50 37.53
CA ASP A 507 -19.02 -25.63 37.85
C ASP A 507 -18.08 -26.63 37.12
N GLU A 508 -16.80 -26.22 37.19
CA GLU A 508 -15.56 -26.77 36.69
C GLU A 508 -15.11 -28.10 37.33
N SER A 509 -14.05 -28.64 36.71
CA SER A 509 -13.01 -29.51 37.28
C SER A 509 -13.24 -31.02 37.22
N ARG A 510 -12.39 -31.71 36.43
CA ARG A 510 -11.28 -32.55 36.95
C ARG A 510 -10.68 -33.51 35.91
N ASN A 511 -9.37 -33.65 36.07
CA ASN A 511 -8.50 -34.80 35.77
C ASN A 511 -8.10 -35.05 34.30
N GLY A 512 -6.83 -35.31 33.99
CA GLY A 512 -5.69 -35.53 34.87
C GLY A 512 -4.48 -36.01 34.06
N ASP A 513 -3.31 -35.76 34.65
CA ASP A 513 -1.95 -36.02 34.20
C ASP A 513 -1.64 -37.48 33.84
N PHE A 514 -0.67 -37.68 32.94
CA PHE A 514 0.18 -38.87 32.90
C PHE A 514 1.65 -38.54 32.55
N TYR A 515 2.46 -38.57 33.61
CA TYR A 515 3.88 -38.93 33.80
C TYR A 515 4.91 -38.99 32.64
N ASP A 516 5.99 -38.21 32.86
CA ASP A 516 7.43 -38.54 32.85
C ASP A 516 7.85 -40.01 32.65
N ASN A 517 8.91 -40.29 31.86
CA ASN A 517 10.32 -40.25 32.32
C ASN A 517 11.31 -40.91 31.33
N ALA A 518 12.59 -40.49 31.45
CA ALA A 518 13.84 -41.25 31.26
C ALA A 518 14.66 -41.18 29.93
N ALA A 519 15.79 -40.48 30.08
CA ALA A 519 17.18 -40.98 29.95
C ALA A 519 18.02 -40.67 28.69
N ALA A 520 19.10 -39.93 28.93
CA ALA A 520 20.35 -39.86 28.16
C ALA A 520 21.20 -41.15 28.33
N PRO A 521 22.23 -41.42 27.50
CA PRO A 521 23.57 -40.78 27.57
C PRO A 521 24.05 -40.32 26.16
N GLY A 522 25.02 -39.42 25.93
CA GLY A 522 26.34 -39.22 26.53
C GLY A 522 27.40 -39.73 25.55
N GLU A 523 28.12 -38.83 24.86
CA GLU A 523 29.58 -38.89 24.59
C GLU A 523 30.04 -37.77 23.64
N ALA A 524 31.26 -37.29 23.92
CA ALA A 524 31.94 -36.15 23.35
C ALA A 524 32.75 -36.52 22.10
N GLU A 525 33.03 -35.55 21.22
CA GLU A 525 34.40 -35.32 20.75
C GLU A 525 34.55 -33.95 20.08
N ASP A 526 35.73 -33.40 20.33
CA ASP A 526 36.27 -32.07 20.13
C ASP A 526 37.08 -32.06 18.82
N TYR A 527 37.00 -31.03 17.96
CA TYR A 527 38.12 -30.54 17.11
C TYR A 527 37.73 -29.20 16.47
N GLY A 528 38.62 -28.22 16.66
CA GLY A 528 38.41 -26.79 16.46
C GLY A 528 38.56 -26.20 15.02
N PRO A 529 38.93 -24.91 14.92
CA PRO A 529 38.47 -24.01 13.86
C PRO A 529 39.45 -23.88 12.67
N PHE A 530 38.93 -23.53 11.50
CA PHE A 530 39.73 -22.99 10.39
C PHE A 530 39.33 -21.54 10.10
N ALA A 531 40.34 -20.67 10.17
CA ALA A 531 40.33 -19.29 9.70
C ALA A 531 41.07 -19.18 8.35
N ASN A 532 40.65 -18.20 7.57
CA ASN A 532 41.32 -17.47 6.48
C ASN A 532 41.80 -18.23 5.22
N GLU A 533 41.19 -17.86 4.08
CA GLU A 533 41.83 -17.14 2.97
C GLU A 533 40.87 -16.13 2.35
#